data_AF-A0A8T3TQ45-F1
#
_entry.id   AF-A0A8T3TQ45-F1
#
_cell.length_a   1.000
_cell.length_b   1.000
_cell.length_c   1.000
_cell.angle_alpha   90.00
_cell.angle_beta   90.00
_cell.angle_gamma   90.00
#
_symmetry.space_group_name_H-M   'P 1'
#
loop_
_entity.id
_entity.type
_entity.pdbx_description
1 polymer ?
#
loop_
_entity_poly.entity_id
_entity_poly.type
_entity_poly.pdbx_seq_one_letter_code
_entity_poly.pdbx_strand_id
1 'polypeptide(L)'
;MTFKRKALTMGAVGLMAVTSVGGAALASSHREAPMIAKDPTADITDLYAFVSPDDEDSVTLIGNWWPFADPQGGPNFYKFADDGSVYDINIDSNGDARPDITYRWTFRSTYRTQDTILY
;
A
#
# COMPACT_ATOMS: atom_id res chain seq x y z
N MET A 1 -72.44 16.95 -0.99
CA MET A 1 -71.12 16.33 -1.29
C MET A 1 -70.10 16.89 -0.31
N THR A 2 -69.44 15.99 0.42
CA THR A 2 -68.63 16.29 1.63
C THR A 2 -67.16 16.57 1.26
N PHE A 3 -66.57 17.63 1.83
CA PHE A 3 -65.13 17.93 1.76
C PHE A 3 -64.31 17.04 2.70
N LYS A 4 -63.14 16.52 2.26
CA LYS A 4 -61.95 16.27 3.10
C LYS A 4 -60.65 16.34 2.29
N ARG A 5 -59.66 17.11 2.79
CA ARG A 5 -58.26 17.19 2.33
C ARG A 5 -57.42 16.06 2.96
N LYS A 6 -56.52 15.41 2.20
CA LYS A 6 -55.34 14.62 2.66
C LYS A 6 -54.41 14.40 1.46
N ALA A 7 -53.10 14.28 1.52
CA ALA A 7 -52.02 14.68 2.43
C ALA A 7 -50.73 14.40 1.62
N LEU A 8 -49.74 15.29 1.74
CA LEU A 8 -48.41 15.17 1.16
C LEU A 8 -47.79 13.79 1.50
N THR A 9 -47.42 13.00 0.50
CA THR A 9 -46.62 11.79 0.69
C THR A 9 -45.19 12.09 0.22
N MET A 10 -44.33 12.39 1.19
CA MET A 10 -42.87 12.41 1.05
C MET A 10 -42.41 11.12 0.36
N GLY A 11 -41.78 11.27 -0.80
CA GLY A 11 -41.06 10.18 -1.45
C GLY A 11 -39.91 9.75 -0.55
N ALA A 12 -40.01 8.55 0.01
CA ALA A 12 -38.90 7.89 0.67
C ALA A 12 -37.81 7.64 -0.37
N VAL A 13 -36.80 8.51 -0.42
CA VAL A 13 -35.53 8.21 -1.11
C VAL A 13 -34.89 7.08 -0.32
N GLY A 14 -34.88 5.89 -0.92
CA GLY A 14 -34.34 4.69 -0.34
C GLY A 14 -32.89 4.89 0.08
N LEU A 15 -32.63 4.68 1.37
CA LEU A 15 -31.30 4.50 1.91
C LEU A 15 -30.71 3.24 1.25
N MET A 16 -29.91 3.39 0.18
CA MET A 16 -29.09 2.29 -0.32
C MET A 16 -28.06 1.98 0.77
N ALA A 17 -28.35 0.96 1.57
CA ALA A 17 -27.35 0.30 2.38
C ALA A 17 -26.31 -0.30 1.44
N VAL A 18 -25.16 0.36 1.32
CA VAL A 18 -23.95 -0.26 0.77
C VAL A 18 -23.55 -1.33 1.78
N THR A 19 -24.11 -2.53 1.62
CA THR A 19 -23.59 -3.72 2.28
C THR A 19 -22.25 -4.01 1.62
N SER A 20 -21.17 -3.50 2.20
CA SER A 20 -19.82 -3.97 1.91
C SER A 20 -19.79 -5.46 2.23
N VAL A 21 -19.91 -6.29 1.21
CA VAL A 21 -19.59 -7.71 1.29
C VAL A 21 -18.07 -7.80 1.40
N GLY A 22 -17.56 -7.53 2.61
CA GLY A 22 -16.19 -7.83 2.99
C GLY A 22 -16.06 -9.33 3.10
N GLY A 23 -15.94 -10.02 1.97
CA GLY A 23 -15.41 -11.37 1.96
C GLY A 23 -14.02 -11.31 2.60
N ALA A 24 -13.75 -12.21 3.55
CA ALA A 24 -12.43 -12.33 4.14
C ALA A 24 -11.41 -12.51 3.01
N ALA A 25 -10.64 -11.46 2.72
CA ALA A 25 -9.49 -11.58 1.86
C ALA A 25 -8.51 -12.51 2.57
N LEU A 26 -8.19 -13.65 1.95
CA LEU A 26 -7.06 -14.46 2.37
C LEU A 26 -5.82 -13.62 2.08
N ALA A 27 -5.24 -12.99 3.11
CA ALA A 27 -3.96 -12.32 2.97
C ALA A 27 -2.90 -13.36 2.58
N SER A 28 -2.12 -13.09 1.53
CA SER A 28 -0.91 -13.87 1.21
C SER A 28 0.06 -13.75 2.38
N SER A 29 0.82 -14.79 2.73
CA SER A 29 1.88 -14.60 3.71
C SER A 29 3.14 -14.02 3.04
N HIS A 30 3.85 -13.17 3.77
CA HIS A 30 5.08 -12.55 3.26
C HIS A 30 6.19 -13.58 3.18
N ARG A 31 7.09 -13.42 2.19
CA ARG A 31 8.19 -14.35 1.86
C ARG A 31 7.81 -15.65 1.12
N GLU A 32 6.61 -15.73 0.54
CA GLU A 32 6.12 -16.95 -0.13
C GLU A 32 6.70 -17.21 -1.52
N ALA A 33 7.22 -16.18 -2.20
CA ALA A 33 7.90 -16.37 -3.48
C ALA A 33 9.31 -16.96 -3.26
N PRO A 34 9.67 -18.09 -3.90
CA PRO A 34 10.94 -18.81 -3.65
C PRO A 34 12.21 -17.96 -3.75
N MET A 35 12.21 -16.92 -4.58
CA MET A 35 13.35 -16.02 -4.75
C MET A 35 13.43 -14.91 -3.70
N ILE A 36 12.28 -14.44 -3.19
CA ILE A 36 12.23 -13.41 -2.15
C ILE A 36 12.80 -13.93 -0.82
N ALA A 37 12.75 -15.24 -0.58
CA ALA A 37 13.43 -15.84 0.56
C ALA A 37 14.96 -15.62 0.57
N LYS A 38 15.57 -15.38 -0.60
CA LYS A 38 17.01 -15.10 -0.81
C LYS A 38 17.32 -13.61 -0.96
N ASP A 39 16.33 -12.78 -1.27
CA ASP A 39 16.41 -11.33 -1.33
C ASP A 39 15.27 -10.74 -0.48
N PRO A 40 15.44 -10.72 0.85
CA PRO A 40 14.41 -10.21 1.75
C PRO A 40 14.18 -8.71 1.59
N THR A 41 15.14 -7.99 0.99
CA THR A 41 15.06 -6.54 0.78
C THR A 41 14.00 -6.21 -0.27
N ALA A 42 13.85 -7.07 -1.27
CA ALA A 42 12.85 -6.96 -2.32
C ALA A 42 11.44 -7.43 -1.90
N ASP A 43 11.25 -7.92 -0.67
CA ASP A 43 9.95 -8.39 -0.19
C ASP A 43 9.03 -7.19 0.12
N ILE A 44 8.11 -6.89 -0.80
CA ILE A 44 7.03 -5.92 -0.55
C ILE A 44 6.03 -6.56 0.39
N THR A 45 5.80 -5.94 1.55
CA THR A 45 4.77 -6.43 2.46
C THR A 45 3.42 -5.87 2.06
N ASP A 46 3.28 -4.55 2.10
CA ASP A 46 1.98 -3.89 1.96
C ASP A 46 2.13 -2.60 1.16
N LEU A 47 1.08 -2.28 0.39
CA LEU A 47 0.86 -0.97 -0.21
C LEU A 47 -0.46 -0.43 0.31
N TYR A 48 -0.42 0.74 0.94
CA TYR A 48 -1.59 1.49 1.35
C TYR A 48 -1.78 2.66 0.39
N ALA A 49 -3.02 2.85 -0.05
CA ALA A 49 -3.42 3.95 -0.91
C ALA A 49 -4.74 4.53 -0.38
N PHE A 50 -4.75 5.82 -0.09
CA PHE A 50 -5.94 6.51 0.42
C PHE A 50 -5.92 7.98 0.00
N VAL A 51 -7.10 8.60 -0.11
CA VAL A 51 -7.22 10.05 -0.36
C VAL A 51 -6.56 10.79 0.81
N SER A 52 -5.68 11.73 0.50
CA SER A 52 -4.90 12.41 1.53
C SER A 52 -5.82 13.21 2.47
N PRO A 53 -5.63 13.14 3.79
CA PRO A 53 -6.50 13.81 4.75
C PRO A 53 -6.38 15.34 4.73
N ASP A 54 -5.30 15.87 4.16
CA ASP A 54 -4.98 17.29 4.02
C ASP A 54 -5.27 17.86 2.62
N ASP A 55 -5.49 17.01 1.62
CA ASP A 55 -5.83 17.39 0.25
C ASP A 55 -6.66 16.30 -0.44
N GLU A 56 -7.96 16.56 -0.60
CA GLU A 56 -8.92 15.61 -1.15
C GLU A 56 -8.74 15.33 -2.66
N ASP A 57 -8.00 16.18 -3.37
CA ASP A 57 -7.67 15.99 -4.78
C ASP A 57 -6.40 15.13 -4.98
N SER A 58 -5.79 14.64 -3.87
CA SER A 58 -4.55 13.86 -3.90
C SER A 58 -4.70 12.48 -3.26
N VAL A 59 -3.79 11.57 -3.61
CA VAL A 59 -3.69 10.23 -3.03
C VAL A 59 -2.35 10.10 -2.31
N THR A 60 -2.41 9.67 -1.05
CA THR A 60 -1.24 9.25 -0.28
C THR A 60 -0.97 7.77 -0.54
N LEU A 61 0.29 7.48 -0.89
CA LEU A 61 0.79 6.13 -1.08
C LEU A 61 1.85 5.81 -0.02
N ILE A 62 1.71 4.66 0.65
CA ILE A 62 2.67 4.16 1.63
C ILE A 62 3.02 2.73 1.25
N GLY A 63 4.30 2.47 0.97
CA GLY A 63 4.80 1.13 0.70
C GLY A 63 5.69 0.63 1.84
N ASN A 64 5.58 -0.66 2.14
CA ASN A 64 6.36 -1.34 3.16
C ASN A 64 7.20 -2.46 2.51
N TRP A 65 8.44 -2.60 2.95
CA TRP A 65 9.40 -3.61 2.48
C TRP A 65 10.13 -4.25 3.65
N TRP A 66 10.65 -5.46 3.43
CA TRP A 66 11.48 -6.23 4.36
C TRP A 66 10.78 -6.57 5.70
N PRO A 67 9.95 -7.62 5.73
CA PRO A 67 9.28 -8.05 6.95
C PRO A 67 10.25 -8.65 7.99
N PHE A 68 9.82 -8.68 9.26
CA PHE A 68 10.51 -9.36 10.36
C PHE A 68 11.92 -8.83 10.71
N ALA A 69 12.19 -7.55 10.46
CA ALA A 69 13.43 -6.87 10.86
C ALA A 69 13.45 -6.52 12.37
N ASP A 70 13.54 -7.51 13.26
CA ASP A 70 13.47 -7.32 14.72
C ASP A 70 14.71 -6.56 15.27
N PRO A 71 14.53 -5.50 16.10
CA PRO A 71 15.64 -4.74 16.68
C PRO A 71 16.59 -5.54 17.59
N GLN A 72 16.23 -6.74 18.02
CA GLN A 72 17.07 -7.57 18.90
C GLN A 72 18.22 -8.29 18.17
N GLY A 73 18.27 -8.25 16.83
CA GLY A 73 19.20 -9.03 15.99
C GLY A 73 20.67 -8.56 15.93
N GLY A 74 21.15 -7.78 16.90
CA GLY A 74 22.50 -7.20 16.88
C GLY A 74 23.64 -8.24 16.85
N PRO A 75 24.89 -7.83 16.51
CA PRO A 75 25.35 -6.46 16.27
C PRO A 75 25.13 -5.94 14.84
N ASN A 76 24.70 -6.79 13.90
CA ASN A 76 24.48 -6.44 12.50
C ASN A 76 22.98 -6.33 12.23
N PHE A 77 22.51 -5.12 11.92
CA PHE A 77 21.10 -4.87 11.66
C PHE A 77 20.70 -5.20 10.22
N TYR A 78 19.41 -5.26 9.95
CA TYR A 78 18.88 -5.38 8.60
C TYR A 78 19.16 -4.10 7.83
N LYS A 79 19.64 -4.22 6.58
CA LYS A 79 19.69 -3.06 5.69
C LYS A 79 18.27 -2.63 5.34
N PHE A 80 18.12 -1.46 4.72
CA PHE A 80 16.83 -1.12 4.10
C PHE A 80 16.73 -1.68 2.68
N ALA A 81 17.83 -1.60 1.93
CA ALA A 81 17.97 -2.08 0.56
C ALA A 81 19.45 -2.36 0.27
N ASP A 82 19.74 -3.18 -0.75
CA ASP A 82 21.10 -3.32 -1.28
C ASP A 82 21.46 -2.18 -2.23
N ASP A 83 22.76 -2.01 -2.52
CA ASP A 83 23.23 -1.00 -3.46
C ASP A 83 22.71 -1.27 -4.86
N GLY A 84 22.08 -0.27 -5.47
CA GLY A 84 21.45 -0.39 -6.78
C GLY A 84 20.05 -1.00 -6.77
N SER A 85 19.49 -1.37 -5.61
CA SER A 85 18.10 -1.80 -5.51
C SER A 85 17.14 -0.71 -6.02
N VAL A 86 16.09 -1.14 -6.73
CA VAL A 86 15.07 -0.27 -7.32
C VAL A 86 13.70 -0.68 -6.83
N TYR A 87 13.01 0.22 -6.14
CA TYR A 87 11.63 0.02 -5.70
C TYR A 87 10.71 0.90 -6.53
N ASP A 88 9.67 0.30 -7.09
CA ASP A 88 8.69 0.98 -7.95
C ASP A 88 7.29 0.86 -7.38
N ILE A 89 6.54 1.96 -7.47
CA ILE A 89 5.07 1.94 -7.42
C ILE A 89 4.57 2.36 -8.80
N ASN A 90 3.85 1.44 -9.44
CA ASN A 90 3.31 1.58 -10.77
C ASN A 90 1.82 1.89 -10.69
N ILE A 91 1.38 2.98 -11.32
CA ILE A 91 0.00 3.47 -11.29
C ILE A 91 -0.55 3.40 -12.70
N ASP A 92 -1.57 2.58 -12.89
CA ASP A 92 -2.46 2.63 -14.04
C ASP A 92 -3.68 3.49 -13.66
N SER A 93 -3.86 4.60 -14.37
CA SER A 93 -4.93 5.57 -14.14
C SER A 93 -6.04 5.49 -15.19
N ASN A 94 -5.90 4.61 -16.20
CA ASN A 94 -6.81 4.53 -17.33
C ASN A 94 -7.41 3.13 -17.55
N GLY A 95 -6.91 2.11 -16.86
CA GLY A 95 -7.43 0.74 -16.86
C GLY A 95 -6.89 -0.15 -17.97
N ASP A 96 -5.81 0.21 -18.67
CA ASP A 96 -5.21 -0.60 -19.74
C ASP A 96 -4.17 -1.62 -19.25
N ALA A 97 -3.98 -1.73 -17.93
CA ALA A 97 -2.98 -2.56 -17.27
C ALA A 97 -1.52 -2.19 -17.60
N ARG A 98 -1.27 -0.94 -18.00
CA ARG A 98 0.08 -0.37 -18.13
C ARG A 98 0.24 0.81 -17.18
N PRO A 99 1.43 1.01 -16.60
CA PRO A 99 1.67 2.16 -15.76
C PRO A 99 1.67 3.46 -16.60
N ASP A 100 0.80 4.40 -16.23
CA ASP A 100 0.84 5.79 -16.67
C ASP A 100 1.87 6.59 -15.85
N ILE A 101 2.02 6.26 -14.57
CA ILE A 101 2.95 6.90 -13.65
C ILE A 101 3.74 5.82 -12.91
N THR A 102 5.06 6.03 -12.79
CA THR A 102 5.94 5.20 -11.95
C THR A 102 6.67 6.09 -10.96
N TYR A 103 6.43 5.87 -9.67
CA TYR A 103 7.28 6.39 -8.61
C TYR A 103 8.41 5.40 -8.36
N ARG A 104 9.66 5.84 -8.54
CA ARG A 104 10.85 5.00 -8.44
C ARG A 104 11.82 5.52 -7.39
N TRP A 105 12.26 4.63 -6.51
CA TRP A 105 13.38 4.85 -5.60
C TRP A 105 14.54 3.96 -6.01
N THR A 106 15.72 4.56 -6.18
CA THR A 106 16.96 3.82 -6.43
C THR A 106 17.90 4.04 -5.27
N PHE A 107 18.23 2.96 -4.58
CA PHE A 107 19.04 3.01 -3.37
C PHE A 107 20.52 2.99 -3.71
N ARG A 108 21.28 3.77 -2.94
CA ARG A 108 22.74 3.76 -2.96
C ARG A 108 23.26 3.58 -1.55
N SER A 109 24.16 2.62 -1.38
CA SER A 109 24.83 2.39 -0.10
C SER A 109 26.10 3.26 -0.02
N THR A 110 26.24 3.99 1.07
CA THR A 110 27.45 4.78 1.35
C THR A 110 28.02 4.40 2.69
N TYR A 111 29.30 4.04 2.72
CA TYR A 111 30.00 3.64 3.93
C TYR A 111 30.94 4.75 4.39
N ARG A 112 30.96 5.01 5.71
CA ARG A 112 31.89 6.00 6.28
C ARG A 112 33.36 5.57 6.15
N THR A 113 33.61 4.27 6.21
CA THR A 113 34.91 3.64 5.96
C THR A 113 34.67 2.34 5.21
N GLN A 114 35.62 1.95 4.36
CA GLN A 114 35.59 0.65 3.67
C GLN A 114 36.29 -0.44 4.49
N ASP A 115 37.04 -0.06 5.54
CA ASP A 115 37.75 -0.96 6.43
C ASP A 115 36.89 -1.36 7.64
N THR A 116 35.67 -1.86 7.39
CA THR A 116 34.75 -2.30 8.43
C THR A 116 33.97 -3.53 7.97
N ILE A 117 33.57 -4.37 8.93
CA ILE A 117 32.65 -5.49 8.71
C ILE A 117 31.18 -5.06 8.84
N LEU A 118 30.95 -3.84 9.35
CA LEU A 118 29.63 -3.25 9.51
C LEU A 118 29.22 -2.59 8.20
N TYR A 119 28.04 -2.91 7.73
CA TYR A 119 27.42 -2.33 6.54
C TYR A 119 26.31 -1.34 6.90
#